data_AF-A0A956TIL3-F1
#
_entry.id   AF-A0A956TIL3-F1
#
_cell.length_a   1.000
_cell.length_b   1.000
_cell.length_c   1.000
_cell.angle_alpha   90.00
_cell.angle_beta   90.00
_cell.angle_gamma   90.00
#
_symmetry.space_group_name_H-M   'P 1'
#
loop_
_entity.id
_entity.type
_entity.pdbx_description
1 polymer ?
#
loop_
_entity_poly.entity_id
_entity_poly.type
_entity_poly.pdbx_seq_one_letter_code
_entity_poly.pdbx_strand_id
1 'polypeptide(L)'
;MSDAVTTTDSSSTIHAMTVRLSGHLIDSLTLTKVIDLILKAGGSYELNKLEVARDKNDISVAILTVTAASPDALTALADQLKPYGAEHLKHSPYQTARCQQDGQLPDEVFIYPLAETQVKGPAGWVKISNSQCPLVLKVLECGPDEAVVLIPVSQVRCGDLLIVGKPGIKLF
;
A
#
# COMPACT_ATOMS: atom_id res chain seq x y z
N MET A 1 21.87 -48.30 -7.73
CA MET A 1 22.16 -47.18 -6.81
C MET A 1 22.24 -45.92 -7.65
N SER A 2 21.22 -45.06 -7.54
CA SER A 2 21.28 -43.60 -7.68
C SER A 2 19.84 -43.11 -7.71
N ASP A 3 19.34 -42.80 -6.52
CA ASP A 3 18.11 -42.05 -6.30
C ASP A 3 18.29 -40.63 -6.81
N ALA A 4 17.43 -40.20 -7.73
CA ALA A 4 17.22 -38.80 -8.03
C ALA A 4 15.94 -38.37 -7.33
N VAL A 5 16.14 -37.77 -6.16
CA VAL A 5 15.11 -37.04 -5.40
C VAL A 5 14.65 -35.86 -6.25
N THR A 6 13.43 -35.94 -6.77
CA THR A 6 12.73 -34.77 -7.34
C THR A 6 12.21 -33.94 -6.17
N THR A 7 13.02 -33.00 -5.71
CA THR A 7 12.57 -31.91 -4.83
C THR A 7 11.74 -30.95 -5.67
N THR A 8 10.42 -31.13 -5.69
CA THR A 8 9.51 -30.11 -6.22
C THR A 8 9.42 -28.99 -5.19
N ASP A 9 10.20 -27.94 -5.44
CA ASP A 9 10.18 -26.68 -4.71
C ASP A 9 8.80 -26.03 -4.81
N SER A 10 8.08 -26.01 -3.69
CA SER A 10 6.73 -25.47 -3.59
C SER A 10 6.80 -23.97 -3.30
N SER A 11 7.20 -23.17 -4.30
CA SER A 11 7.02 -21.71 -4.25
C SER A 11 5.53 -21.38 -4.36
N SER A 12 4.86 -21.34 -3.20
CA SER A 12 3.48 -20.89 -3.06
C SER A 12 3.40 -19.40 -3.41
N THR A 13 3.08 -19.09 -4.66
CA THR A 13 2.81 -17.71 -5.08
C THR A 13 1.55 -17.24 -4.37
N ILE A 14 1.65 -16.23 -3.51
CA ILE A 14 0.50 -15.65 -2.81
C ILE A 14 -0.19 -14.69 -3.78
N HIS A 15 -1.45 -14.94 -4.11
CA HIS A 15 -2.24 -14.05 -4.96
C HIS A 15 -3.03 -13.09 -4.08
N ALA A 16 -2.80 -11.78 -4.23
CA ALA A 16 -3.41 -10.76 -3.39
C ALA A 16 -3.97 -9.59 -4.21
N MET A 17 -5.04 -8.98 -3.71
CA MET A 17 -5.56 -7.70 -4.19
C MET A 17 -5.90 -6.80 -3.02
N THR A 18 -5.87 -5.49 -3.23
CA THR A 18 -6.34 -4.54 -2.23
C THR A 18 -7.69 -3.99 -2.67
N VAL A 19 -8.64 -3.94 -1.75
CA VAL A 19 -9.99 -3.44 -1.97
C VAL A 19 -10.31 -2.32 -0.99
N ARG A 20 -11.00 -1.29 -1.49
CA ARG A 20 -11.60 -0.23 -0.69
C ARG A 20 -13.07 -0.53 -0.52
N LEU A 21 -13.55 -0.59 0.72
CA LEU A 21 -14.96 -0.57 1.06
C LEU A 21 -15.34 0.83 1.54
N SER A 22 -16.49 1.35 1.09
CA SER A 22 -17.05 2.58 1.65
C SER A 22 -18.55 2.52 1.82
N GLY A 23 -19.04 3.11 2.91
CA GLY A 23 -20.46 3.19 3.23
C GLY A 23 -20.71 3.11 4.74
N HIS A 24 -21.91 2.69 5.14
CA HIS A 24 -22.26 2.47 6.54
C HIS A 24 -21.67 1.14 7.06
N LEU A 25 -20.34 1.05 7.13
CA LEU A 25 -19.64 -0.22 7.38
C LEU A 25 -20.01 -0.89 8.70
N ILE A 26 -20.30 -0.09 9.74
CA ILE A 26 -20.72 -0.57 11.06
C ILE A 26 -22.22 -0.87 11.07
N ASP A 27 -23.06 0.11 10.73
CA ASP A 27 -24.52 0.00 10.90
C ASP A 27 -25.13 -1.12 10.05
N SER A 28 -24.56 -1.39 8.87
CA SER A 28 -25.05 -2.41 7.94
C SER A 28 -24.34 -3.77 8.08
N LEU A 29 -23.37 -3.88 9.01
CA LEU A 29 -22.47 -5.03 9.18
C LEU A 29 -21.75 -5.40 7.87
N THR A 30 -21.53 -4.43 6.98
CA THR A 30 -20.95 -4.69 5.64
C THR A 30 -19.52 -5.22 5.76
N LEU A 31 -18.73 -4.66 6.68
CA LEU A 31 -17.36 -5.14 6.91
C LEU A 31 -17.35 -6.62 7.35
N THR A 32 -18.21 -6.99 8.30
CA THR A 32 -18.33 -8.37 8.78
C THR A 32 -18.77 -9.32 7.67
N LYS A 33 -19.76 -8.94 6.86
CA LYS A 33 -20.24 -9.74 5.73
C LYS A 33 -19.15 -9.97 4.68
N VAL A 34 -18.34 -8.95 4.40
CA VAL A 34 -17.21 -9.04 3.48
C VAL A 34 -16.14 -10.01 4.01
N ILE A 35 -15.79 -9.87 5.30
CA ILE A 35 -14.83 -10.79 5.95
C ILE A 35 -15.32 -12.23 5.90
N ASP A 36 -16.58 -12.48 6.25
CA ASP A 36 -17.18 -13.81 6.21
C ASP A 36 -17.16 -14.39 4.79
N LEU A 37 -17.43 -13.57 3.78
CA LEU A 37 -17.38 -13.98 2.38
C LEU A 37 -15.96 -14.38 1.97
N ILE A 38 -14.96 -13.59 2.33
CA ILE A 38 -13.55 -13.89 2.05
C ILE A 38 -13.16 -15.24 2.65
N LEU A 39 -13.49 -15.45 3.93
CA LEU A 39 -13.16 -16.68 4.65
C LEU A 39 -13.89 -17.90 4.08
N LYS A 40 -15.18 -17.75 3.71
CA LYS A 40 -15.97 -18.82 3.08
C LYS A 40 -15.45 -19.20 1.70
N ALA A 41 -14.88 -18.26 0.97
CA ALA A 41 -14.22 -18.50 -0.31
C ALA A 41 -12.83 -19.14 -0.16
N GLY A 42 -12.38 -19.43 1.07
CA GLY A 42 -11.05 -19.99 1.35
C GLY A 42 -9.92 -18.97 1.20
N GLY A 43 -10.25 -17.68 1.13
CA GLY A 43 -9.29 -16.59 1.14
C GLY A 43 -8.88 -16.17 2.55
N SER A 44 -7.90 -15.28 2.62
CA SER A 44 -7.52 -14.59 3.86
C SER A 44 -7.55 -13.08 3.66
N TYR A 45 -7.56 -12.31 4.76
CA TYR A 45 -7.59 -10.86 4.67
C TYR A 45 -6.70 -10.20 5.73
N GLU A 46 -6.25 -9.01 5.40
CA GLU A 46 -5.57 -8.06 6.29
C GLU A 46 -6.33 -6.75 6.24
N LEU A 47 -6.82 -6.26 7.39
CA LEU A 47 -7.42 -4.93 7.48
C LEU A 47 -6.31 -3.88 7.58
N ASN A 48 -6.04 -3.18 6.48
CA ASN A 48 -4.95 -2.20 6.43
C ASN A 48 -5.34 -0.86 7.03
N LYS A 49 -6.61 -0.44 6.84
CA LYS A 49 -7.12 0.83 7.36
C LYS A 49 -8.61 0.72 7.66
N LEU A 50 -9.05 1.35 8.75
CA LEU A 50 -10.45 1.56 9.05
C LEU A 50 -10.65 2.99 9.57
N GLU A 51 -11.40 3.79 8.83
CA GLU A 51 -11.88 5.10 9.25
C GLU A 51 -13.38 5.02 9.47
N VAL A 52 -13.78 5.19 10.73
CA VAL A 52 -15.19 5.18 11.13
C VAL A 52 -15.73 6.60 11.05
N ALA A 53 -16.81 6.76 10.29
CA ALA A 53 -17.56 8.00 10.21
C ALA A 53 -18.01 8.43 11.61
N ARG A 54 -17.78 9.70 11.95
CA ARG A 54 -18.12 10.25 13.27
C ARG A 54 -19.56 10.75 13.35
N ASP A 55 -20.14 11.10 12.21
CA ASP A 55 -21.49 11.64 12.06
C ASP A 55 -22.31 10.82 11.07
N LYS A 56 -23.65 10.83 11.22
CA LYS A 56 -24.59 10.04 10.40
C LYS A 56 -24.55 10.35 8.89
N ASN A 57 -24.03 11.52 8.52
CA ASN A 57 -23.93 11.95 7.13
C ASN A 57 -22.58 11.61 6.49
N ASP A 58 -21.64 11.04 7.25
CA ASP A 58 -20.31 10.69 6.78
C ASP A 58 -20.21 9.18 6.52
N ILE A 59 -19.33 8.78 5.60
CA ILE A 59 -19.18 7.37 5.18
C ILE A 59 -17.96 6.75 5.83
N SER A 60 -18.11 5.55 6.39
CA SER A 60 -16.97 4.80 6.89
C SER A 60 -16.20 4.21 5.71
N VAL A 61 -14.87 4.15 5.83
CA VAL A 61 -13.97 3.62 4.80
C VAL A 61 -13.10 2.55 5.41
N ALA A 62 -12.99 1.41 4.72
CA ALA A 62 -12.05 0.35 5.08
C ALA A 62 -11.20 -0.02 3.87
N ILE A 63 -9.92 -0.31 4.11
CA ILE A 63 -9.00 -0.85 3.10
C ILE A 63 -8.59 -2.23 3.58
N LEU A 64 -8.81 -3.23 2.73
CA LEU A 64 -8.45 -4.62 3.01
C LEU A 64 -7.53 -5.15 1.92
N THR A 65 -6.51 -5.89 2.31
CA THR A 65 -5.76 -6.75 1.40
C THR A 65 -6.38 -8.14 1.51
N VAL A 66 -6.81 -8.69 0.39
CA VAL A 66 -7.43 -10.01 0.30
C VAL A 66 -6.50 -10.93 -0.45
N THR A 67 -6.26 -12.13 0.08
CA THR A 67 -5.44 -13.15 -0.55
C THR A 67 -6.27 -14.37 -0.93
N ALA A 68 -5.95 -15.00 -2.05
CA ALA A 68 -6.57 -16.23 -2.51
C ALA A 68 -5.53 -17.24 -3.02
N ALA A 69 -5.95 -18.50 -3.17
CA ALA A 69 -5.07 -19.58 -3.60
C ALA A 69 -4.69 -19.51 -5.10
N SER A 70 -5.43 -18.75 -5.91
CA SER A 70 -5.16 -18.58 -7.34
C SER A 70 -5.64 -17.21 -7.86
N PRO A 71 -5.16 -16.75 -9.02
CA PRO A 71 -5.66 -15.53 -9.66
C PRO A 71 -7.15 -15.60 -10.04
N ASP A 72 -7.62 -16.77 -10.45
CA ASP A 72 -9.03 -17.01 -10.80
C ASP A 72 -9.91 -16.91 -9.56
N ALA A 73 -9.46 -17.50 -8.44
CA ALA A 73 -10.15 -17.37 -7.15
C ALA A 73 -10.18 -15.91 -6.69
N LEU A 74 -9.08 -15.17 -6.87
CA LEU A 74 -9.01 -13.75 -6.54
C LEU A 74 -10.00 -12.92 -7.38
N THR A 75 -10.11 -13.23 -8.67
CA THR A 75 -11.04 -12.55 -9.60
C THR A 75 -12.50 -12.86 -9.24
N ALA A 76 -12.82 -14.13 -8.99
CA ALA A 76 -14.16 -14.53 -8.56
C ALA A 76 -14.55 -13.89 -7.21
N LEU A 77 -13.59 -13.78 -6.29
CA LEU A 77 -13.78 -13.13 -5.01
C LEU A 77 -13.99 -11.61 -5.20
N ALA A 78 -13.24 -10.97 -6.11
CA ALA A 78 -13.43 -9.55 -6.44
C ALA A 78 -14.85 -9.26 -6.95
N ASP A 79 -15.38 -10.12 -7.82
CA ASP A 79 -16.75 -9.99 -8.33
C ASP A 79 -17.81 -10.18 -7.24
N GLN A 80 -17.57 -11.09 -6.30
CA GLN A 80 -18.45 -11.30 -5.14
C GLN A 80 -18.42 -10.14 -4.13
N LEU A 81 -17.33 -9.37 -4.08
CA LEU A 81 -17.20 -8.22 -3.19
C LEU A 81 -17.84 -6.94 -3.75
N LYS A 82 -17.98 -6.81 -5.08
CA LYS A 82 -18.59 -5.62 -5.73
C LYS A 82 -19.96 -5.21 -5.15
N PRO A 83 -20.91 -6.14 -4.88
CA PRO A 83 -22.22 -5.78 -4.31
C PRO A 83 -22.14 -5.13 -2.93
N TYR A 84 -21.03 -5.30 -2.21
CA TYR A 84 -20.77 -4.70 -0.90
C TYR A 84 -20.06 -3.33 -1.00
N GLY A 85 -19.96 -2.76 -2.20
CA GLY A 85 -19.27 -1.50 -2.43
C GLY A 85 -17.74 -1.62 -2.42
N ALA A 86 -17.22 -2.82 -2.70
CA ALA A 86 -15.79 -3.04 -2.82
C ALA A 86 -15.26 -2.57 -4.18
N GLU A 87 -14.29 -1.66 -4.13
CA GLU A 87 -13.56 -1.17 -5.29
C GLU A 87 -12.14 -1.73 -5.25
N HIS A 88 -11.70 -2.38 -6.32
CA HIS A 88 -10.33 -2.86 -6.43
C HIS A 88 -9.37 -1.66 -6.53
N LEU A 89 -8.52 -1.50 -5.52
CA LEU A 89 -7.39 -0.57 -5.54
C LEU A 89 -6.26 -1.21 -6.35
N LYS A 90 -6.22 -0.93 -7.66
CA LYS A 90 -5.12 -1.39 -8.51
C LYS A 90 -3.83 -0.75 -8.01
N HIS A 91 -2.96 -1.53 -7.37
CA HIS A 91 -1.57 -1.16 -7.20
C HIS A 91 -0.89 -1.27 -8.56
N SER A 92 -0.79 -0.15 -9.27
CA SER A 92 0.06 -0.12 -10.46
C SER A 92 1.52 -0.14 -10.00
N PRO A 93 2.43 -0.83 -10.72
CA PRO A 93 3.86 -0.63 -10.50
C PRO A 93 4.16 0.85 -10.54
N TYR A 94 5.06 1.30 -9.66
CA TYR A 94 5.39 2.71 -9.59
C TYR A 94 5.99 3.16 -10.92
N GLN A 95 5.65 4.38 -11.33
CA GLN A 95 6.27 5.01 -12.48
C GLN A 95 7.50 5.79 -11.99
N THR A 96 8.48 5.96 -12.85
CA THR A 96 9.66 6.76 -12.54
C THR A 96 9.91 7.82 -13.59
N ALA A 97 10.50 8.93 -13.16
CA ALA A 97 11.01 9.97 -14.04
C ALA A 97 12.43 10.35 -13.62
N ARG A 98 13.29 10.64 -14.61
CA ARG A 98 14.63 11.14 -14.34
C ARG A 98 14.59 12.63 -14.03
N CYS A 99 15.30 13.00 -12.98
CA CYS A 99 15.57 14.38 -12.63
C CYS A 99 16.50 15.03 -13.67
N GLN A 100 16.12 16.20 -14.20
CA GLN A 100 16.88 16.90 -15.26
C GLN A 100 17.94 17.86 -14.72
N GLN A 101 17.79 18.35 -13.48
CA GLN A 101 18.66 19.34 -12.86
C GLN A 101 18.73 19.14 -11.34
N ASP A 102 19.86 19.47 -10.71
CA ASP A 102 20.01 19.37 -9.26
C ASP A 102 18.91 20.13 -8.51
N GLY A 103 18.26 19.45 -7.56
CA GLY A 103 17.17 20.01 -6.76
C GLY A 103 15.85 20.26 -7.51
N GLN A 104 15.76 19.99 -8.82
CA GLN A 104 14.51 20.08 -9.57
C GLN A 104 13.73 18.77 -9.48
N LEU A 105 12.47 18.84 -9.10
CA LEU A 105 11.61 17.67 -9.05
C LEU A 105 10.88 17.48 -10.38
N PRO A 106 10.79 16.23 -10.90
CA PRO A 106 9.89 15.91 -12.00
C PRO A 106 8.44 16.25 -11.66
N ASP A 107 7.66 16.51 -12.69
CA ASP A 107 6.20 16.66 -12.54
C ASP A 107 5.61 15.37 -11.96
N GLU A 108 4.59 15.56 -11.10
CA GLU A 108 3.91 14.46 -10.40
C GLU A 108 4.81 13.60 -9.51
N VAL A 109 5.98 14.09 -9.07
CA VAL A 109 6.80 13.35 -8.12
C VAL A 109 6.01 13.03 -6.85
N PHE A 110 6.12 11.77 -6.40
CA PHE A 110 5.50 11.37 -5.16
C PHE A 110 6.28 11.97 -3.98
N ILE A 111 5.64 12.86 -3.23
CA ILE A 111 6.17 13.41 -1.98
C ILE A 111 5.67 12.55 -0.83
N TYR A 112 6.59 11.96 -0.09
CA TYR A 112 6.27 11.08 1.02
C TYR A 112 5.71 11.90 2.20
N PRO A 113 4.48 11.61 2.67
CA PRO A 113 3.90 12.31 3.79
C PRO A 113 4.64 11.91 5.08
N LEU A 114 5.34 12.85 5.70
CA LEU A 114 5.94 12.62 7.02
C LEU A 114 4.84 12.66 8.08
N ALA A 115 4.77 11.65 8.95
CA ALA A 115 3.84 11.65 10.07
C ALA A 115 4.27 12.67 11.14
N GLU A 116 3.29 13.31 11.80
CA GLU A 116 3.57 14.19 12.94
C GLU A 116 4.33 13.40 14.02
N THR A 117 5.54 13.84 14.33
CA THR A 117 6.40 13.16 15.31
C THR A 117 6.40 13.94 16.63
N GLN A 118 6.20 13.22 17.73
CA GLN A 118 6.30 13.76 19.09
C GLN A 118 7.38 12.99 19.85
N VAL A 119 8.13 13.69 20.70
CA VAL A 119 9.09 13.07 21.62
C VAL A 119 8.61 13.26 23.06
N LYS A 120 8.71 12.22 23.87
CA LYS A 120 8.37 12.28 25.29
C LYS A 120 9.54 12.88 26.07
N GLY A 121 9.40 14.14 26.48
CA GLY A 121 10.33 14.82 27.37
C GLY A 121 9.89 14.73 28.85
N PRO A 122 10.71 15.26 29.78
CA PRO A 122 10.42 15.24 31.22
C PRO A 122 9.13 15.96 31.61
N ALA A 123 8.75 16.99 30.85
CA ALA A 123 7.53 17.79 31.07
C ALA A 123 6.33 17.34 30.22
N GLY A 124 6.46 16.25 29.45
CA GLY A 124 5.39 15.74 28.59
C GLY A 124 5.81 15.57 27.12
N TRP A 125 4.81 15.35 26.26
CA TRP A 125 5.01 15.23 24.82
C TRP A 125 5.34 16.59 24.21
N VAL A 126 6.49 16.67 23.57
CA VAL A 126 6.92 17.85 22.81
C VAL A 126 6.74 17.53 21.33
N LYS A 127 5.91 18.32 20.65
CA LYS A 127 5.79 18.24 19.19
C LYS A 127 7.13 18.66 18.59
N ILE A 128 7.71 17.78 17.79
CA ILE A 128 8.92 18.13 17.06
C ILE A 128 8.48 19.00 15.89
N SER A 129 8.86 20.28 15.91
CA SER A 129 8.84 21.13 14.72
C SER A 129 9.96 20.65 13.80
N ASN A 130 9.79 19.46 13.23
CA ASN A 130 10.64 19.05 12.13
C ASN A 130 10.28 20.01 11.00
N SER A 131 11.24 20.83 10.57
CA SER A 131 11.15 21.46 9.26
C SER A 131 10.89 20.32 8.28
N GLN A 132 9.65 20.25 7.80
CA GLN A 132 9.17 19.24 6.85
C GLN A 132 9.97 19.44 5.56
N CYS A 133 11.19 18.92 5.51
CA CYS A 133 11.88 18.77 4.25
C CYS A 133 11.06 17.75 3.47
N PRO A 134 10.44 18.11 2.34
CA PRO A 134 9.74 17.14 1.51
C PRO A 134 10.72 15.99 1.20
N LEU A 135 10.24 14.77 1.39
CA LEU A 135 11.00 13.56 1.10
C LEU A 135 10.46 12.96 -0.19
N VAL A 136 11.35 12.45 -1.03
CA VAL A 136 11.02 11.77 -2.28
C VAL A 136 11.62 10.37 -2.28
N LEU A 137 11.01 9.49 -3.06
CA LEU A 137 11.48 8.13 -3.24
C LEU A 137 12.40 8.08 -4.47
N LYS A 138 13.68 7.74 -4.25
CA LYS A 138 14.68 7.54 -5.27
C LYS A 138 14.93 6.05 -5.47
N VAL A 139 14.92 5.62 -6.72
CA VAL A 139 15.32 4.26 -7.12
C VAL A 139 16.84 4.21 -7.25
N LEU A 140 17.47 3.20 -6.64
CA LEU A 140 18.88 2.90 -6.75
C LEU A 140 19.08 1.88 -7.87
N GLU A 141 19.78 2.29 -8.92
CA GLU A 141 20.19 1.42 -10.03
C GLU A 141 21.45 0.61 -9.62
N CYS A 142 21.38 -0.15 -8.52
CA CYS A 142 22.51 -0.89 -7.94
C CYS A 142 22.34 -2.42 -8.05
N GLY A 143 22.63 -2.97 -9.24
CA GLY A 143 22.68 -4.43 -9.44
C GLY A 143 21.34 -5.05 -9.86
N PRO A 144 21.18 -6.39 -9.74
CA PRO A 144 19.99 -7.10 -10.21
C PRO A 144 18.73 -6.84 -9.37
N ASP A 145 18.90 -6.34 -8.15
CA ASP A 145 17.79 -6.06 -7.24
C ASP A 145 17.47 -4.56 -7.25
N GLU A 146 16.19 -4.23 -7.46
CA GLU A 146 15.71 -2.86 -7.44
C GLU A 146 15.52 -2.40 -5.98
N ALA A 147 16.29 -1.40 -5.56
CA ALA A 147 16.20 -0.82 -4.21
C ALA A 147 15.65 0.60 -4.28
N VAL A 148 14.76 0.96 -3.36
CA VAL A 148 14.19 2.31 -3.26
C VAL A 148 14.57 2.92 -1.91
N VAL A 149 15.06 4.15 -1.95
CA VAL A 149 15.44 4.91 -0.75
C VAL A 149 14.65 6.20 -0.63
N LEU A 150 14.42 6.62 0.61
CA LEU A 150 13.80 7.89 0.93
C LEU A 150 14.89 8.94 1.09
N ILE A 151 14.84 10.01 0.31
CA ILE A 151 15.82 11.12 0.38
C ILE A 151 15.13 12.48 0.53
N PRO A 152 15.73 13.43 1.25
CA PRO A 152 15.32 14.83 1.20
C PRO A 152 15.43 15.40 -0.22
N VAL A 153 14.50 16.28 -0.59
CA VAL A 153 14.54 17.00 -1.88
C VAL A 153 15.89 17.72 -2.09
N SER A 154 16.52 18.22 -1.03
CA SER A 154 17.85 18.86 -1.11
C SER A 154 18.98 17.93 -1.54
N GLN A 155 18.77 16.61 -1.46
CA GLN A 155 19.73 15.58 -1.86
C GLN A 155 19.48 15.07 -3.29
N VAL A 156 18.42 15.53 -3.96
CA VAL A 156 18.13 15.17 -5.36
C VAL A 156 19.21 15.76 -6.26
N ARG A 157 19.73 14.92 -7.16
CA ARG A 157 20.72 15.28 -8.17
C ARG A 157 20.21 15.00 -9.58
N CYS A 158 20.79 15.69 -10.56
CA CYS A 158 20.57 15.41 -11.97
C CYS A 158 20.87 13.93 -12.27
N GLY A 159 19.96 13.28 -13.00
CA GLY A 159 20.05 11.86 -13.34
C GLY A 159 19.38 10.91 -12.36
N ASP A 160 19.02 11.37 -11.15
CA ASP A 160 18.29 10.57 -10.16
C ASP A 160 16.95 10.09 -10.72
N LEU A 161 16.65 8.82 -10.49
CA LEU A 161 15.39 8.21 -10.88
C LEU A 161 14.41 8.30 -9.71
N LEU A 162 13.37 9.13 -9.82
CA LEU A 162 12.40 9.39 -8.76
C LEU A 162 11.05 8.76 -9.09
N ILE A 163 10.34 8.28 -8.06
CA ILE A 163 8.99 7.74 -8.22
C ILE A 163 7.98 8.88 -8.45
N VAL A 164 7.17 8.72 -9.50
CA VAL A 164 6.14 9.68 -9.92
C VAL A 164 4.75 9.03 -9.98
N GLY A 165 3.72 9.87 -10.05
CA GLY A 165 2.32 9.49 -10.16
C GLY A 165 1.71 9.07 -8.82
N LYS A 166 0.74 8.16 -8.88
CA LYS A 166 0.10 7.54 -7.71
C LYS A 166 0.57 6.09 -7.58
N PRO A 167 1.82 5.85 -7.15
CA PRO A 167 2.32 4.50 -6.95
C PRO A 167 1.48 3.77 -5.90
N GLY A 168 1.34 2.45 -6.03
CA GLY A 168 0.74 1.59 -5.00
C GLY A 168 1.62 1.48 -3.76
N ILE A 169 1.82 2.58 -3.03
CA ILE A 169 2.63 2.63 -1.81
C ILE A 169 1.78 2.17 -0.63
N LYS A 170 2.23 1.10 0.04
CA LYS A 170 1.71 0.68 1.34
C LYS A 170 2.58 1.32 2.42
N LEU A 171 1.99 2.19 3.22
CA LEU A 171 2.60 2.72 4.45
C LEU A 171 2.29 1.73 5.59
N PHE A 172 3.28 1.38 6.40
CA PHE A 172 3.14 0.52 7.58
C PHE A 172 3.11 1.35 8.87
#